data_AF-E5XP22-F1
#
_entry.id   AF-E5XP22-F1
#
_cell.length_a   1.000
_cell.length_b   1.000
_cell.length_c   1.000
_cell.angle_alpha   90.00
_cell.angle_beta   90.00
_cell.angle_gamma   90.00
#
_symmetry.space_group_name_H-M   'P 1'
#
loop_
_entity.id
_entity.type
_entity.pdbx_description
1 polymer ?
#
loop_
_entity_poly.entity_id
_entity_poly.type
_entity_poly.pdbx_seq_one_letter_code
_entity_poly.pdbx_strand_id
1 'polypeptide(L)'
;MSYDIFAFDTGAVSADEELLPWFREQAEWSEARDYSDPEGAAPELQALYRELIRLFPPLNGPHAPEVSPDQDVSQFADYCIGSQILYVGFSWSQAEQARDAFVRLGLKHGAGVCEVSATPSVIHRPAETGRHTRQLVVNTTHRQREYWLAPGSSAARRLAAEIERLGAGGEEEERTINLVLVPLAPGREYEEDRTTKEFLQTAGTAERLTAEIKRREPDGSHRQYVLGRPSAAEETDRSELIRFGEYQQAVRPSEVLTAAEVVPLFQHYHEHAAIRGDWHLRELPRFAEAGE
;
A
#
# COMPACT_ATOMS: atom_id res chain seq x y z
N MET A 1 5.90 19.91 -21.68
CA MET A 1 5.28 19.79 -20.34
C MET A 1 5.98 18.65 -19.64
N SER A 2 6.49 18.87 -18.43
CA SER A 2 7.04 17.82 -17.56
C SER A 2 5.92 17.16 -16.75
N TYR A 3 6.24 16.03 -16.13
CA TYR A 3 5.51 15.46 -15.01
C TYR A 3 6.22 15.89 -13.73
N ASP A 4 5.51 16.65 -12.90
CA ASP A 4 6.06 17.31 -11.72
C ASP A 4 5.50 16.68 -10.44
N ILE A 5 6.40 16.36 -9.52
CA ILE A 5 6.13 15.75 -8.23
C ILE A 5 7.14 16.28 -7.20
N PHE A 6 6.71 16.43 -5.95
CA PHE A 6 7.65 16.83 -4.90
C PHE A 6 7.45 16.02 -3.62
N ALA A 7 8.54 15.86 -2.88
CA ALA A 7 8.53 15.40 -1.51
C ALA A 7 8.75 16.58 -0.54
N PHE A 8 8.23 16.49 0.67
CA PHE A 8 8.31 17.55 1.68
C PHE A 8 8.51 17.00 3.09
N ASP A 9 9.16 17.78 3.95
CA ASP A 9 9.22 17.54 5.39
C ASP A 9 7.81 17.68 5.98
N THR A 10 7.29 16.63 6.61
CA THR A 10 5.95 16.65 7.20
C THR A 10 5.81 17.64 8.38
N GLY A 11 6.90 18.01 9.04
CA GLY A 11 6.94 19.06 10.05
C GLY A 11 6.78 20.48 9.48
N ALA A 12 7.03 20.67 8.19
CA ALA A 12 6.93 21.96 7.50
C ALA A 12 5.47 22.41 7.29
N VAL A 13 4.57 21.45 7.04
CA VAL A 13 3.18 21.71 6.70
C VAL A 13 2.29 20.53 7.09
N SER A 14 1.43 20.76 8.10
CA SER A 14 0.61 19.72 8.73
C SER A 14 -0.73 19.47 8.05
N ALA A 15 -1.35 20.49 7.44
CA ALA A 15 -2.68 20.38 6.81
C ALA A 15 -2.57 20.19 5.28
N ASP A 16 -3.44 19.38 4.68
CA ASP A 16 -3.41 19.12 3.21
C ASP A 16 -3.80 20.38 2.42
N GLU A 17 -4.76 21.16 2.93
CA GLU A 17 -5.26 22.39 2.32
C GLU A 17 -4.21 23.52 2.27
N GLU A 18 -3.21 23.47 3.14
CA GLU A 18 -2.11 24.43 3.22
C GLU A 18 -0.93 24.05 2.31
N LEU A 19 -0.90 22.81 1.81
CA LEU A 19 0.27 22.27 1.09
C LEU A 19 0.53 22.96 -0.24
N LEU A 20 -0.51 23.22 -1.05
CA LEU A 20 -0.34 23.88 -2.34
C LEU A 20 0.02 25.38 -2.21
N PRO A 21 -0.59 26.15 -1.29
CA PRO A 21 -0.10 27.48 -0.95
C PRO A 21 1.38 27.47 -0.52
N TRP A 22 1.76 26.59 0.42
CA TRP A 22 3.14 26.44 0.88
C TRP A 22 4.10 26.07 -0.25
N PHE A 23 3.72 25.12 -1.10
CA PHE A 23 4.52 24.70 -2.26
C PHE A 23 4.85 25.86 -3.19
N ARG A 24 3.89 26.76 -3.46
CA ARG A 24 4.11 27.91 -4.33
C ARG A 24 5.17 28.86 -3.78
N GLU A 25 5.21 29.06 -2.47
CA GLU A 25 6.24 29.87 -1.82
C GLU A 25 7.61 29.17 -1.90
N GLN A 26 7.66 27.87 -1.66
CA GLN A 26 8.93 27.11 -1.77
C GLN A 26 9.48 27.09 -3.20
N ALA A 27 8.60 27.00 -4.20
CA ALA A 27 8.95 26.99 -5.62
C ALA A 27 9.40 28.37 -6.17
N GLU A 28 9.47 29.40 -5.32
CA GLU A 28 10.15 30.66 -5.66
C GLU A 28 11.68 30.54 -5.58
N TRP A 29 12.19 29.46 -4.95
CA TRP A 29 13.61 29.16 -4.85
C TRP A 29 14.47 30.32 -4.31
N SER A 30 14.01 30.93 -3.21
CA SER A 30 14.58 32.17 -2.66
C SER A 30 15.64 31.97 -1.56
N GLU A 31 15.93 30.73 -1.16
CA GLU A 31 16.97 30.41 -0.18
C GLU A 31 18.37 30.71 -0.77
N ALA A 32 19.29 31.19 0.06
CA ALA A 32 20.69 31.41 -0.34
C ALA A 32 21.48 30.09 -0.35
N ARG A 33 21.16 29.20 -1.30
CA ARG A 33 21.78 27.87 -1.47
C ARG A 33 21.83 27.43 -2.94
N ASP A 34 22.56 26.35 -3.20
CA ASP A 34 22.44 25.61 -4.47
C ASP A 34 21.29 24.60 -4.37
N TYR A 35 20.28 24.77 -5.21
CA TYR A 35 19.12 23.87 -5.28
C TYR A 35 19.42 22.54 -5.98
N SER A 36 20.61 22.37 -6.55
CA SER A 36 21.06 21.10 -7.11
C SER A 36 21.77 20.22 -6.06
N ASP A 37 22.08 20.78 -4.89
CA ASP A 37 22.84 20.12 -3.83
C ASP A 37 21.91 19.68 -2.68
N PRO A 38 21.87 18.37 -2.34
CA PRO A 38 21.08 17.91 -1.20
C PRO A 38 21.64 18.38 0.17
N GLU A 39 22.87 18.89 0.25
CA GLU A 39 23.47 19.32 1.51
C GLU A 39 22.62 20.41 2.19
N GLY A 40 22.23 20.20 3.44
CA GLY A 40 21.39 21.13 4.21
C GLY A 40 19.88 21.01 3.97
N ALA A 41 19.41 20.03 3.21
CA ALA A 41 18.00 19.64 3.21
C ALA A 41 17.63 18.79 4.45
N ALA A 42 16.35 18.63 4.74
CA ALA A 42 15.89 17.75 5.82
C ALA A 42 16.41 16.31 5.65
N PRO A 43 16.77 15.59 6.75
CA PRO A 43 17.44 14.29 6.67
C PRO A 43 16.69 13.25 5.83
N GLU A 44 15.37 13.20 5.95
CA GLU A 44 14.48 12.34 5.18
C GLU A 44 14.51 12.65 3.67
N LEU A 45 14.61 13.92 3.29
CA LEU A 45 14.71 14.34 1.89
C LEU A 45 16.08 14.00 1.31
N GLN A 46 17.15 14.16 2.08
CA GLN A 46 18.49 13.71 1.67
C GLN A 46 18.55 12.18 1.46
N ALA A 47 17.91 11.42 2.34
CA ALA A 47 17.84 9.96 2.21
C ALA A 47 17.04 9.54 0.98
N LEU A 48 15.88 10.17 0.77
CA LEU A 48 15.01 9.97 -0.39
C LEU A 48 15.74 10.27 -1.70
N TYR A 49 16.39 11.45 -1.79
CA TYR A 49 17.17 11.86 -2.94
C TYR A 49 18.25 10.83 -3.30
N ARG A 50 18.99 10.32 -2.30
CA ARG A 50 20.09 9.35 -2.52
C ARG A 50 19.63 8.04 -3.14
N GLU A 51 18.37 7.64 -2.91
CA GLU A 51 17.77 6.46 -3.55
C GLU A 51 17.14 6.80 -4.91
N LEU A 52 16.50 7.96 -5.05
CA LEU A 52 15.91 8.41 -6.32
C LEU A 52 16.95 8.53 -7.43
N ILE A 53 18.12 9.12 -7.16
CA ILE A 53 19.15 9.34 -8.20
C ILE A 53 19.73 8.04 -8.79
N ARG A 54 19.51 6.90 -8.12
CA ARG A 54 19.89 5.57 -8.64
C ARG A 54 18.89 5.05 -9.66
N LEU A 55 17.65 5.53 -9.61
CA LEU A 55 16.57 5.18 -10.52
C LEU A 55 16.46 6.22 -11.65
N PHE A 56 16.65 7.49 -11.31
CA PHE A 56 16.48 8.64 -12.19
C PHE A 56 17.68 9.58 -12.04
N PRO A 57 18.73 9.41 -12.84
CA PRO A 57 19.93 10.23 -12.76
C PRO A 57 19.61 11.73 -12.89
N PRO A 58 20.25 12.60 -12.08
CA PRO A 58 19.98 14.02 -12.11
C PRO A 58 20.59 14.69 -13.35
N LEU A 59 19.92 15.72 -13.88
CA LEU A 59 20.41 16.57 -14.97
C LEU A 59 21.54 17.50 -14.53
N ASN A 60 21.53 17.92 -13.27
CA ASN A 60 22.38 18.95 -12.70
C ASN A 60 22.84 18.58 -11.28
N GLY A 61 23.84 19.33 -10.79
CA GLY A 61 24.36 19.18 -9.44
C GLY A 61 25.52 18.18 -9.31
N PRO A 62 25.99 17.95 -8.08
CA PRO A 62 27.22 17.19 -7.81
C PRO A 62 27.13 15.70 -8.18
N HIS A 63 25.92 15.18 -8.42
CA HIS A 63 25.68 13.78 -8.76
C HIS A 63 25.25 13.57 -10.22
N ALA A 64 25.22 14.63 -11.04
CA ALA A 64 24.94 14.50 -12.47
C ALA A 64 26.08 13.72 -13.14
N PRO A 65 25.79 12.65 -13.89
CA PRO A 65 26.83 11.90 -14.58
C PRO A 65 27.35 12.72 -15.78
N GLU A 66 28.56 12.42 -16.23
CA GLU A 66 29.05 12.93 -17.49
C GLU A 66 28.23 12.35 -18.64
N VAL A 67 27.53 13.22 -19.38
CA VAL A 67 26.67 12.81 -20.50
C VAL A 67 27.30 13.14 -21.83
N SER A 68 27.14 12.22 -22.79
CA SER A 68 27.47 12.47 -24.20
C SER A 68 26.47 13.47 -24.81
N PRO A 69 26.88 14.33 -25.76
CA PRO A 69 25.97 15.22 -26.50
C PRO A 69 24.82 14.48 -27.21
N ASP A 70 25.01 13.21 -27.55
CA ASP A 70 24.02 12.37 -28.25
C ASP A 70 23.16 11.55 -27.29
N GLN A 71 23.34 11.70 -25.98
CA GLN A 71 22.62 10.91 -24.98
C GLN A 71 21.17 11.37 -24.87
N ASP A 72 20.27 10.39 -24.73
CA ASP A 72 18.85 10.66 -24.52
C ASP A 72 18.63 11.24 -23.11
N VAL A 73 18.50 12.57 -23.06
CA VAL A 73 18.26 13.32 -21.82
C VAL A 73 16.88 13.05 -21.22
N SER A 74 15.96 12.40 -21.95
CA SER A 74 14.62 12.09 -21.43
C SER A 74 14.60 11.07 -20.31
N GLN A 75 15.73 10.37 -20.08
CA GLN A 75 15.95 9.41 -18.99
C GLN A 75 16.44 10.07 -17.70
N PHE A 76 16.76 11.37 -17.75
CA PHE A 76 17.21 12.14 -16.60
C PHE A 76 16.04 12.89 -15.96
N ALA A 77 16.26 13.36 -14.75
CA ALA A 77 15.29 14.16 -14.01
C ALA A 77 15.91 15.48 -13.53
N ASP A 78 15.10 16.53 -13.50
CA ASP A 78 15.50 17.86 -13.02
C ASP A 78 15.18 17.95 -11.53
N TYR A 79 16.20 18.11 -10.68
CA TYR A 79 16.05 18.13 -9.23
C TYR A 79 16.26 19.54 -8.68
N CYS A 80 15.30 20.00 -7.87
CA CYS A 80 15.39 21.22 -7.07
C CYS A 80 15.17 20.89 -5.59
N ILE A 81 16.17 21.15 -4.75
CA ILE A 81 16.23 20.69 -3.36
C ILE A 81 16.37 21.90 -2.42
N GLY A 82 15.27 22.25 -1.77
CA GLY A 82 15.24 23.25 -0.71
C GLY A 82 15.47 22.64 0.68
N SER A 83 15.38 23.46 1.72
CA SER A 83 15.54 23.00 3.10
C SER A 83 14.49 21.95 3.50
N GLN A 84 13.25 22.14 3.07
CA GLN A 84 12.08 21.33 3.45
C GLN A 84 11.33 20.74 2.26
N ILE A 85 11.87 20.87 1.04
CA ILE A 85 11.24 20.38 -0.19
C ILE A 85 12.27 19.71 -1.12
N LEU A 86 11.84 18.64 -1.78
CA LEU A 86 12.55 18.00 -2.88
C LEU A 86 11.61 17.93 -4.07
N TYR A 87 11.74 18.87 -5.00
CA TYR A 87 10.96 18.93 -6.23
C TYR A 87 11.70 18.23 -7.36
N VAL A 88 10.97 17.46 -8.17
CA VAL A 88 11.55 16.79 -9.34
C VAL A 88 10.63 16.87 -10.55
N GLY A 89 11.21 17.29 -11.67
CA GLY A 89 10.58 17.28 -12.99
C GLY A 89 11.04 16.08 -13.81
N PHE A 90 10.07 15.32 -14.34
CA PHE A 90 10.29 14.15 -15.18
C PHE A 90 9.75 14.34 -16.60
N SER A 91 10.25 13.55 -17.55
CA SER A 91 9.52 13.26 -18.78
C SER A 91 8.24 12.48 -18.46
N TRP A 92 7.15 12.74 -19.19
CA TRP A 92 5.89 11.98 -19.02
C TRP A 92 6.03 10.47 -19.25
N SER A 93 7.01 10.04 -20.04
CA SER A 93 7.32 8.61 -20.22
C SER A 93 7.76 7.91 -18.94
N GLN A 94 8.20 8.66 -17.93
CA GLN A 94 8.65 8.15 -16.63
C GLN A 94 7.61 8.33 -15.51
N ALA A 95 6.46 8.97 -15.80
CA ALA A 95 5.52 9.41 -14.77
C ALA A 95 5.07 8.29 -13.82
N GLU A 96 4.67 7.13 -14.36
CA GLU A 96 4.21 6.00 -13.55
C GLU A 96 5.31 5.46 -12.63
N GLN A 97 6.50 5.24 -13.17
CA GLN A 97 7.66 4.75 -12.41
C GLN A 97 8.12 5.77 -11.36
N ALA A 98 8.14 7.05 -11.73
CA ALA A 98 8.52 8.16 -10.86
C ALA A 98 7.55 8.29 -9.69
N ARG A 99 6.24 8.28 -9.96
CA ARG A 99 5.19 8.30 -8.93
C ARG A 99 5.38 7.17 -7.93
N ASP A 100 5.51 5.94 -8.43
CA ASP A 100 5.60 4.75 -7.58
C ASP A 100 6.88 4.77 -6.73
N ALA A 101 8.00 5.24 -7.29
CA ALA A 101 9.24 5.43 -6.57
C ALA A 101 9.13 6.53 -5.49
N PHE A 102 8.55 7.68 -5.82
CA PHE A 102 8.33 8.78 -4.86
C PHE A 102 7.46 8.34 -3.70
N VAL A 103 6.31 7.73 -3.97
CA VAL A 103 5.41 7.25 -2.92
C VAL A 103 6.13 6.22 -2.05
N ARG A 104 6.76 5.21 -2.66
CA ARG A 104 7.49 4.18 -1.91
C ARG A 104 8.62 4.75 -1.04
N LEU A 105 9.43 5.66 -1.58
CA LEU A 105 10.59 6.23 -0.86
C LEU A 105 10.19 7.31 0.15
N GLY A 106 9.17 8.12 -0.16
CA GLY A 106 8.55 9.06 0.77
C GLY A 106 8.08 8.35 2.02
N LEU A 107 7.37 7.25 1.82
CA LEU A 107 6.94 6.37 2.90
C LEU A 107 8.11 5.73 3.66
N LYS A 108 9.16 5.29 2.95
CA LYS A 108 10.36 4.68 3.56
C LYS A 108 11.10 5.66 4.48
N HIS A 109 11.26 6.91 4.05
CA HIS A 109 12.09 7.89 4.74
C HIS A 109 11.29 8.84 5.65
N GLY A 110 9.95 8.77 5.64
CA GLY A 110 9.13 9.66 6.43
C GLY A 110 8.94 11.05 5.82
N ALA A 111 9.07 11.17 4.49
CA ALA A 111 8.75 12.39 3.76
C ALA A 111 7.33 12.33 3.16
N GLY A 112 6.59 13.44 3.23
CA GLY A 112 5.35 13.62 2.48
C GLY A 112 5.64 13.72 0.99
N VAL A 113 4.66 13.36 0.15
CA VAL A 113 4.76 13.42 -1.32
C VAL A 113 3.49 14.07 -1.89
N CYS A 114 3.64 14.93 -2.87
CA CYS A 114 2.54 15.55 -3.60
C CYS A 114 2.76 15.43 -5.11
N GLU A 115 1.84 14.73 -5.78
CA GLU A 115 1.75 14.65 -7.23
C GLU A 115 1.02 15.89 -7.75
N VAL A 116 1.78 16.98 -7.97
CA VAL A 116 1.22 18.27 -8.38
C VAL A 116 0.70 18.25 -9.82
N SER A 117 1.24 17.40 -10.69
CA SER A 117 0.70 17.18 -12.04
C SER A 117 -0.64 16.42 -12.08
N ALA A 118 -1.08 15.78 -10.99
CA ALA A 118 -2.41 15.17 -10.94
C ALA A 118 -3.52 16.23 -10.79
N THR A 119 -4.71 15.91 -11.30
CA THR A 119 -5.89 16.80 -11.18
C THR A 119 -7.09 16.03 -10.59
N PRO A 120 -7.50 16.32 -9.33
CA PRO A 120 -6.80 17.18 -8.37
C PRO A 120 -5.44 16.59 -7.96
N SER A 121 -4.55 17.41 -7.40
CA SER A 121 -3.26 16.93 -6.90
C SER A 121 -3.46 15.85 -5.84
N VAL A 122 -2.61 14.83 -5.85
CA VAL A 122 -2.69 13.70 -4.91
C VAL A 122 -1.59 13.84 -3.87
N ILE A 123 -1.98 13.82 -2.60
CA ILE A 123 -1.07 13.98 -1.46
C ILE A 123 -0.94 12.62 -0.74
N HIS A 124 0.28 12.22 -0.48
CA HIS A 124 0.64 11.05 0.30
C HIS A 124 1.48 11.52 1.51
N ARG A 125 0.93 11.45 2.72
CA ARG A 125 1.72 11.65 3.93
C ARG A 125 2.15 10.31 4.53
N PRO A 126 3.40 10.19 5.01
CA PRO A 126 3.75 9.13 5.92
C PRO A 126 2.89 9.33 7.18
N ALA A 127 2.24 8.27 7.65
CA ALA A 127 1.44 8.37 8.87
C ALA A 127 2.32 8.88 10.03
N GLU A 128 1.83 9.87 10.79
CA GLU A 128 2.49 10.47 11.96
C GLU A 128 3.12 9.38 12.81
N THR A 129 4.43 9.15 12.66
CA THR A 129 5.19 8.10 13.37
C THR A 129 4.38 6.82 13.64
N GLY A 130 3.91 6.16 12.58
CA GLY A 130 3.13 4.94 12.72
C GLY A 130 3.01 4.14 11.43
N ARG A 131 4.11 3.46 11.05
CA ARG A 131 4.23 2.27 10.18
C ARG A 131 3.02 1.92 9.32
N HIS A 132 3.24 1.70 8.01
CA HIS A 132 2.39 0.76 7.26
C HIS A 132 2.24 -0.52 8.09
N THR A 133 1.01 -0.80 8.52
CA THR A 133 0.75 -1.96 9.35
C THR A 133 0.52 -3.17 8.46
N ARG A 134 -0.06 -2.98 7.26
CA ARG A 134 -0.52 -4.08 6.40
C ARG A 134 -0.28 -3.85 4.91
N GLN A 135 0.00 -4.93 4.20
CA GLN A 135 0.00 -4.98 2.74
C GLN A 135 -1.29 -5.64 2.27
N LEU A 136 -1.99 -5.01 1.33
CA LEU A 136 -3.12 -5.61 0.63
C LEU A 136 -2.66 -6.17 -0.71
N VAL A 137 -2.82 -7.47 -0.89
CA VAL A 137 -2.58 -8.19 -2.13
C VAL A 137 -3.92 -8.54 -2.75
N VAL A 138 -4.13 -8.16 -3.99
CA VAL A 138 -5.34 -8.42 -4.76
C VAL A 138 -4.98 -9.29 -5.95
N ASN A 139 -5.41 -10.55 -5.92
CA ASN A 139 -5.14 -11.48 -7.01
C ASN A 139 -6.30 -11.45 -8.01
N THR A 140 -5.94 -11.36 -9.28
CA THR A 140 -6.88 -11.49 -10.39
C THR A 140 -6.56 -12.74 -11.20
N THR A 141 -7.38 -13.04 -12.21
CA THR A 141 -7.14 -14.12 -13.16
C THR A 141 -5.82 -14.01 -13.92
N HIS A 142 -5.29 -12.80 -14.09
CA HIS A 142 -4.14 -12.55 -14.97
C HIS A 142 -2.93 -11.93 -14.27
N ARG A 143 -3.12 -11.22 -13.14
CA ARG A 143 -2.05 -10.51 -12.43
C ARG A 143 -2.33 -10.36 -10.94
N GLN A 144 -1.31 -9.89 -10.23
CA GLN A 144 -1.40 -9.48 -8.84
C GLN A 144 -1.28 -7.96 -8.75
N ARG A 145 -2.11 -7.32 -7.92
CA ARG A 145 -2.02 -5.90 -7.58
C ARG A 145 -1.70 -5.77 -6.09
N GLU A 146 -0.82 -4.85 -5.74
CA GLU A 146 -0.36 -4.67 -4.37
C GLU A 146 -0.59 -3.23 -3.91
N TYR A 147 -1.09 -3.07 -2.70
CA TYR A 147 -1.34 -1.78 -2.09
C TYR A 147 -0.77 -1.73 -0.68
N TRP A 148 -0.09 -0.63 -0.35
CA TRP A 148 0.41 -0.36 0.99
C TRP A 148 -0.64 0.41 1.79
N LEU A 149 -1.16 -0.20 2.85
CA LEU A 149 -2.25 0.39 3.63
C LEU A 149 -1.71 1.02 4.91
N ALA A 150 -1.62 2.35 4.92
CA ALA A 150 -1.46 3.12 6.15
C ALA A 150 -2.81 3.23 6.89
N PRO A 151 -2.84 3.35 8.23
CA PRO A 151 -4.06 3.62 8.98
C PRO A 151 -4.83 4.84 8.43
N GLY A 152 -6.17 4.78 8.44
CA GLY A 152 -7.05 5.90 8.08
C GLY A 152 -8.03 5.65 6.93
N SER A 153 -8.74 6.71 6.54
CA SER A 153 -9.92 6.64 5.67
C SER A 153 -9.63 6.21 4.22
N SER A 154 -8.40 6.37 3.74
CA SER A 154 -7.98 5.93 2.41
C SER A 154 -7.87 4.41 2.32
N ALA A 155 -7.28 3.77 3.34
CA ALA A 155 -7.22 2.31 3.44
C ALA A 155 -8.62 1.70 3.58
N ALA A 156 -9.48 2.31 4.40
CA ALA A 156 -10.86 1.86 4.56
C ALA A 156 -11.63 1.86 3.23
N ARG A 157 -11.51 2.93 2.44
CA ARG A 157 -12.13 3.03 1.10
C ARG A 157 -11.52 2.04 0.11
N ARG A 158 -10.20 1.83 0.14
CA ARG A 158 -9.51 0.85 -0.71
C ARG A 158 -10.00 -0.57 -0.43
N LEU A 159 -10.06 -0.97 0.83
CA LEU A 159 -10.55 -2.28 1.24
C LEU A 159 -11.99 -2.51 0.77
N ALA A 160 -12.87 -1.53 0.99
CA ALA A 160 -14.24 -1.60 0.51
C ALA A 160 -14.31 -1.78 -1.02
N ALA A 161 -13.59 -0.93 -1.77
CA ALA A 161 -13.61 -0.96 -3.23
C ALA A 161 -13.11 -2.29 -3.83
N GLU A 162 -12.06 -2.90 -3.27
CA GLU A 162 -11.54 -4.17 -3.82
C GLU A 162 -12.38 -5.38 -3.38
N ILE A 163 -12.96 -5.37 -2.17
CA ILE A 163 -13.86 -6.45 -1.71
C ILE A 163 -15.15 -6.47 -2.53
N GLU A 164 -15.74 -5.31 -2.81
CA GLU A 164 -16.96 -5.20 -3.64
C GLU A 164 -16.71 -5.61 -5.11
N ARG A 165 -15.45 -5.64 -5.56
CA ARG A 165 -15.07 -6.13 -6.90
C ARG A 165 -14.82 -7.63 -6.97
N LEU A 166 -14.86 -8.35 -5.85
CA LEU A 166 -14.65 -9.79 -5.84
C LEU A 166 -15.67 -10.50 -6.74
N GLY A 167 -15.17 -11.38 -7.62
CA GLY A 167 -15.99 -12.11 -8.57
C GLY A 167 -16.51 -11.28 -9.76
N ALA A 168 -16.41 -9.95 -9.72
CA ALA A 168 -16.77 -9.09 -10.84
C ALA A 168 -15.70 -9.17 -11.95
N GLY A 169 -16.15 -9.20 -13.20
CA GLY A 169 -15.29 -9.05 -14.38
C GLY A 169 -15.29 -7.61 -14.88
N GLY A 170 -14.12 -7.08 -15.21
CA GLY A 170 -14.00 -5.85 -15.98
C GLY A 170 -14.30 -6.06 -17.47
N GLU A 171 -14.42 -4.96 -18.22
CA GLU A 171 -14.41 -4.99 -19.69
C GLU A 171 -13.05 -5.59 -20.12
N GLU A 172 -13.05 -6.82 -20.65
CA GLU A 172 -11.89 -7.67 -21.05
C GLU A 172 -11.39 -8.76 -20.06
N GLU A 173 -12.29 -9.52 -19.41
CA GLU A 173 -12.02 -10.86 -18.81
C GLU A 173 -11.10 -10.95 -17.58
N GLU A 174 -10.64 -9.84 -17.00
CA GLU A 174 -9.94 -9.84 -15.71
C GLU A 174 -10.94 -9.91 -14.54
N ARG A 175 -10.88 -10.97 -13.71
CA ARG A 175 -11.71 -11.13 -12.51
C ARG A 175 -10.88 -11.13 -11.25
N THR A 176 -11.36 -10.43 -10.22
CA THR A 176 -10.75 -10.48 -8.88
C THR A 176 -11.13 -11.80 -8.20
N ILE A 177 -10.12 -12.57 -7.79
CA ILE A 177 -10.26 -13.94 -7.27
C ILE A 177 -10.30 -13.94 -5.74
N ASN A 178 -9.27 -13.36 -5.12
CA ASN A 178 -9.18 -13.22 -3.67
C ASN A 178 -8.37 -11.98 -3.29
N LEU A 179 -8.56 -11.54 -2.06
CA LEU A 179 -7.79 -10.50 -1.42
C LEU A 179 -7.09 -11.10 -0.20
N VAL A 180 -5.85 -10.69 0.04
CA VAL A 180 -5.05 -11.08 1.19
C VAL A 180 -4.48 -9.84 1.85
N LEU A 181 -4.72 -9.68 3.14
CA LEU A 181 -4.21 -8.60 3.96
C LEU A 181 -3.16 -9.17 4.93
N VAL A 182 -1.91 -8.79 4.72
CA VAL A 182 -0.74 -9.35 5.40
C VAL A 182 -0.24 -8.43 6.51
N PRO A 183 0.00 -8.92 7.74
CA PRO A 183 0.69 -8.18 8.80
C PRO A 183 2.15 -7.89 8.46
N LEU A 184 2.52 -6.62 8.51
CA LEU A 184 3.92 -6.20 8.45
C LEU A 184 4.49 -6.14 9.87
N ALA A 185 5.58 -6.87 10.09
CA ALA A 185 6.28 -6.80 11.34
C ALA A 185 6.96 -5.42 11.49
N PRO A 186 6.93 -4.85 12.70
CA PRO A 186 7.75 -3.73 13.11
C PRO A 186 9.16 -3.61 12.48
N GLY A 187 9.34 -2.76 11.46
CA GLY A 187 10.66 -2.39 10.95
C GLY A 187 11.30 -3.39 9.98
N ARG A 188 10.52 -4.32 9.43
CA ARG A 188 10.97 -5.16 8.31
C ARG A 188 10.91 -4.38 7.00
N GLU A 189 12.01 -4.36 6.25
CA GLU A 189 12.03 -3.92 4.85
C GLU A 189 11.58 -5.05 3.92
N TYR A 190 11.04 -4.65 2.77
CA TYR A 190 10.23 -5.38 1.80
C TYR A 190 10.83 -6.69 1.22
N GLU A 191 12.13 -6.91 1.24
CA GLU A 191 12.73 -8.03 0.49
C GLU A 191 12.97 -9.31 1.29
N GLU A 192 12.83 -9.31 2.62
CA GLU A 192 13.36 -10.41 3.43
C GLU A 192 12.41 -11.57 3.75
N ASP A 193 11.11 -11.51 3.45
CA ASP A 193 10.29 -12.72 3.60
C ASP A 193 8.94 -12.64 2.91
N ARG A 194 8.75 -13.43 1.84
CA ARG A 194 7.42 -13.76 1.30
C ARG A 194 6.69 -14.81 2.16
N THR A 195 7.20 -15.10 3.36
CA THR A 195 6.77 -16.21 4.22
C THR A 195 6.00 -15.79 5.47
N THR A 196 5.36 -14.62 5.49
CA THR A 196 4.47 -14.28 6.61
C THR A 196 3.40 -15.36 6.75
N LYS A 197 3.54 -16.20 7.78
CA LYS A 197 2.62 -17.29 8.10
C LYS A 197 1.24 -16.77 8.54
N GLU A 198 1.08 -15.47 8.72
CA GLU A 198 -0.14 -14.82 9.18
C GLU A 198 -0.79 -13.99 8.06
N PHE A 199 -2.11 -14.00 7.97
CA PHE A 199 -2.87 -13.20 7.01
C PHE A 199 -4.36 -13.15 7.39
N LEU A 200 -5.08 -12.16 6.86
CA LEU A 200 -6.53 -12.19 6.72
C LEU A 200 -6.87 -12.22 5.23
N GLN A 201 -7.69 -13.17 4.77
CA GLN A 201 -8.05 -13.28 3.36
C GLN A 201 -9.56 -13.42 3.14
N THR A 202 -10.01 -13.04 1.95
CA THR A 202 -11.38 -13.23 1.50
C THR A 202 -11.43 -13.59 0.02
N ALA A 203 -12.38 -14.43 -0.37
CA ALA A 203 -12.54 -14.91 -1.73
C ALA A 203 -14.00 -15.23 -2.05
N GLY A 204 -14.37 -15.21 -3.34
CA GLY A 204 -15.72 -15.48 -3.82
C GLY A 204 -16.28 -14.35 -4.67
N THR A 205 -17.58 -14.08 -4.55
CA THR A 205 -18.24 -12.89 -5.14
C THR A 205 -18.72 -11.96 -4.02
N ALA A 206 -18.96 -10.68 -4.31
CA ALA A 206 -19.42 -9.71 -3.32
C ALA A 206 -20.64 -10.18 -2.49
N GLU A 207 -21.52 -11.01 -3.05
CA GLU A 207 -22.71 -11.55 -2.37
C GLU A 207 -22.45 -12.87 -1.64
N ARG A 208 -21.34 -13.56 -1.95
CA ARG A 208 -21.01 -14.90 -1.45
C ARG A 208 -19.50 -15.04 -1.27
N LEU A 209 -19.03 -14.57 -0.13
CA LEU A 209 -17.63 -14.58 0.29
C LEU A 209 -17.38 -15.65 1.37
N THR A 210 -16.16 -16.17 1.38
CA THR A 210 -15.55 -16.78 2.58
C THR A 210 -14.49 -15.81 3.12
N ALA A 211 -14.33 -15.75 4.44
CA ALA A 211 -13.23 -15.03 5.08
C ALA A 211 -12.42 -15.99 5.97
N GLU A 212 -11.10 -15.87 5.91
CA GLU A 212 -10.20 -16.73 6.67
C GLU A 212 -9.06 -15.92 7.31
N ILE A 213 -8.69 -16.28 8.53
CA ILE A 213 -7.54 -15.72 9.22
C ILE A 213 -6.54 -16.82 9.55
N LYS A 214 -5.27 -16.59 9.25
CA LYS A 214 -4.15 -17.35 9.80
C LYS A 214 -3.39 -16.45 10.76
N ARG A 215 -3.17 -16.91 11.99
CA ARG A 215 -2.49 -16.15 13.06
C ARG A 215 -1.63 -17.06 13.92
N ARG A 216 -0.68 -16.48 14.63
CA ARG A 216 0.06 -17.14 15.70
C ARG A 216 -0.78 -17.19 16.97
N GLU A 217 -0.86 -18.36 17.58
CA GLU A 217 -1.53 -18.60 18.85
C GLU A 217 -0.55 -18.40 20.03
N PRO A 218 -1.05 -18.27 21.28
CA PRO A 218 -0.20 -18.10 22.46
C PRO A 218 0.82 -19.23 22.68
N ASP A 219 0.53 -20.42 22.18
CA ASP A 219 1.44 -21.59 22.22
C ASP A 219 2.54 -21.53 21.14
N GLY A 220 2.56 -20.47 20.33
CA GLY A 220 3.53 -20.26 19.26
C GLY A 220 3.18 -20.95 17.94
N SER A 221 2.17 -21.82 17.92
CA SER A 221 1.67 -22.46 16.69
C SER A 221 0.97 -21.45 15.77
N HIS A 222 0.95 -21.74 14.47
CA HIS A 222 0.13 -20.97 13.54
C HIS A 222 -1.12 -21.77 13.21
N ARG A 223 -2.28 -21.14 13.41
CA ARG A 223 -3.58 -21.75 13.16
C ARG A 223 -4.37 -20.91 12.19
N GLN A 224 -5.15 -21.60 11.36
CA GLN A 224 -6.01 -20.98 10.36
C GLN A 224 -7.47 -21.28 10.68
N TYR A 225 -8.33 -20.28 10.52
CA TYR A 225 -9.74 -20.35 10.84
C TYR A 225 -10.57 -19.77 9.70
N VAL A 226 -11.73 -20.39 9.46
CA VAL A 226 -12.82 -19.78 8.69
C VAL A 226 -13.65 -18.93 9.66
N LEU A 227 -13.97 -17.71 9.25
CA LEU A 227 -14.82 -16.81 10.02
C LEU A 227 -16.28 -17.01 9.62
N GLY A 228 -17.15 -17.08 10.62
CA GLY A 228 -18.60 -17.14 10.43
C GLY A 228 -19.34 -16.26 11.41
N ARG A 229 -20.62 -16.01 11.12
CA ARG A 229 -21.54 -15.34 12.04
C ARG A 229 -21.59 -16.10 13.39
N PRO A 230 -22.02 -15.46 14.49
CA PRO A 230 -22.16 -16.14 15.79
C PRO A 230 -22.93 -17.46 15.73
N SER A 231 -23.95 -17.54 14.86
CA SER A 231 -24.77 -18.76 14.65
C SER A 231 -23.97 -19.98 14.17
N ALA A 232 -22.79 -19.78 13.59
CA ALA A 232 -21.93 -20.87 13.11
C ALA A 232 -21.42 -21.79 14.23
N ALA A 233 -21.44 -21.33 15.50
CA ALA A 233 -20.99 -22.08 16.66
C ALA A 233 -21.80 -23.37 16.90
N GLU A 234 -23.10 -23.31 16.64
CA GLU A 234 -24.03 -24.42 16.85
C GLU A 234 -24.43 -25.12 15.53
N GLU A 235 -23.90 -24.62 14.41
CA GLU A 235 -24.26 -25.06 13.07
C GLU A 235 -23.63 -26.43 12.75
N THR A 236 -24.50 -27.38 12.39
CA THR A 236 -24.11 -28.74 11.99
C THR A 236 -24.43 -29.04 10.53
N ASP A 237 -24.88 -28.03 9.79
CA ASP A 237 -25.31 -28.15 8.40
C ASP A 237 -24.18 -28.57 7.46
N ARG A 238 -24.59 -29.14 6.32
CA ARG A 238 -23.66 -29.53 5.25
C ARG A 238 -23.00 -28.29 4.68
N SER A 239 -21.69 -28.39 4.42
CA SER A 239 -20.93 -27.30 3.82
C SER A 239 -21.39 -26.98 2.39
N GLU A 240 -21.39 -25.70 2.07
CA GLU A 240 -21.52 -25.14 0.73
C GLU A 240 -20.13 -24.82 0.15
N LEU A 241 -20.02 -24.74 -1.17
CA LEU A 241 -18.76 -24.43 -1.85
C LEU A 241 -18.73 -22.96 -2.29
N ILE A 242 -17.72 -22.23 -1.84
CA ILE A 242 -17.34 -20.94 -2.41
C ILE A 242 -16.24 -21.19 -3.44
N ARG A 243 -16.45 -20.72 -4.68
CA ARG A 243 -15.51 -20.88 -5.81
C ARG A 243 -14.87 -19.55 -6.13
N PHE A 244 -13.57 -19.57 -6.42
CA PHE A 244 -12.79 -18.40 -6.78
C PHE A 244 -11.60 -18.82 -7.64
N GLY A 245 -11.53 -18.31 -8.88
CA GLY A 245 -10.57 -18.81 -9.86
C GLY A 245 -10.72 -20.32 -10.06
N GLU A 246 -9.61 -21.05 -9.96
CA GLU A 246 -9.59 -22.52 -10.02
C GLU A 246 -9.79 -23.19 -8.65
N TYR A 247 -9.89 -22.40 -7.58
CA TYR A 247 -9.97 -22.88 -6.21
C TYR A 247 -11.41 -22.95 -5.72
N GLN A 248 -11.63 -23.79 -4.71
CA GLN A 248 -12.89 -23.88 -4.00
C GLN A 248 -12.63 -24.14 -2.50
N GLN A 249 -13.49 -23.56 -1.66
CA GLN A 249 -13.46 -23.75 -0.22
C GLN A 249 -14.84 -24.19 0.27
N ALA A 250 -14.85 -25.26 1.07
CA ALA A 250 -16.05 -25.72 1.75
C ALA A 250 -16.25 -24.92 3.05
N VAL A 251 -17.41 -24.27 3.17
CA VAL A 251 -17.79 -23.43 4.31
C VAL A 251 -19.20 -23.79 4.75
N ARG A 252 -19.53 -23.57 6.02
CA ARG A 252 -20.90 -23.76 6.53
C ARG A 252 -21.79 -22.60 6.05
N PRO A 253 -23.13 -22.75 6.04
CA PRO A 253 -24.02 -21.66 5.63
C PRO A 253 -23.80 -20.35 6.41
N SER A 254 -23.54 -20.40 7.71
CA SER A 254 -23.25 -19.21 8.53
C SER A 254 -21.85 -18.62 8.29
N GLU A 255 -21.01 -19.27 7.48
CA GLU A 255 -19.69 -18.82 7.02
C GLU A 255 -19.72 -18.30 5.57
N VAL A 256 -20.89 -18.34 4.91
CA VAL A 256 -21.12 -17.63 3.65
C VAL A 256 -21.50 -16.19 3.97
N LEU A 257 -20.57 -15.27 3.72
CA LEU A 257 -20.66 -13.86 4.10
C LEU A 257 -20.91 -12.97 2.88
N THR A 258 -21.40 -11.76 3.12
CA THR A 258 -21.53 -10.70 2.10
C THR A 258 -20.41 -9.68 2.22
N ALA A 259 -20.17 -8.88 1.17
CA ALA A 259 -19.22 -7.78 1.20
C ALA A 259 -19.55 -6.78 2.32
N ALA A 260 -20.83 -6.48 2.55
CA ALA A 260 -21.29 -5.62 3.64
C ALA A 260 -20.86 -6.12 5.04
N GLU A 261 -20.63 -7.42 5.20
CA GLU A 261 -20.13 -8.03 6.43
C GLU A 261 -18.60 -8.10 6.47
N VAL A 262 -17.97 -8.41 5.32
CA VAL A 262 -16.51 -8.61 5.23
C VAL A 262 -15.74 -7.28 5.20
N VAL A 263 -16.28 -6.22 4.61
CA VAL A 263 -15.65 -4.89 4.57
C VAL A 263 -15.36 -4.34 5.98
N PRO A 264 -16.33 -4.23 6.90
CA PRO A 264 -16.05 -3.74 8.25
C PRO A 264 -15.14 -4.69 9.04
N LEU A 265 -15.17 -5.99 8.75
CA LEU A 265 -14.25 -6.98 9.33
C LEU A 265 -12.79 -6.68 8.95
N PHE A 266 -12.53 -6.45 7.66
CA PHE A 266 -11.19 -6.13 7.16
C PHE A 266 -10.69 -4.77 7.65
N GLN A 267 -11.58 -3.76 7.69
CA GLN A 267 -11.26 -2.44 8.23
C GLN A 267 -10.87 -2.53 9.71
N HIS A 268 -11.66 -3.24 10.51
CA HIS A 268 -11.35 -3.46 11.92
C HIS A 268 -10.02 -4.20 12.12
N TYR A 269 -9.75 -5.24 11.33
CA TYR A 269 -8.48 -5.97 11.43
C TYR A 269 -7.27 -5.12 11.02
N HIS A 270 -7.42 -4.26 10.01
CA HIS A 270 -6.37 -3.32 9.60
C HIS A 270 -6.02 -2.33 10.71
N GLU A 271 -7.04 -1.81 11.41
CA GLU A 271 -6.89 -0.83 12.49
C GLU A 271 -6.40 -1.43 13.80
N HIS A 272 -6.90 -2.62 14.16
CA HIS A 272 -6.71 -3.20 15.51
C HIS A 272 -5.86 -4.46 15.55
N ALA A 273 -5.46 -5.00 14.41
CA ALA A 273 -4.74 -6.27 14.32
C ALA A 273 -5.46 -7.45 15.01
N ALA A 274 -6.78 -7.41 15.11
CA ALA A 274 -7.59 -8.40 15.80
C ALA A 274 -8.92 -8.64 15.08
N ILE A 275 -9.50 -9.82 15.29
CA ILE A 275 -10.89 -10.12 14.90
C ILE A 275 -11.78 -9.84 16.10
N ARG A 276 -12.91 -9.17 15.88
CA ARG A 276 -13.89 -8.90 16.93
C ARG A 276 -14.45 -10.21 17.50
N GLY A 277 -14.70 -10.25 18.81
CA GLY A 277 -15.16 -11.46 19.50
C GLY A 277 -16.59 -11.90 19.18
N ASP A 278 -17.33 -11.14 18.36
CA ASP A 278 -18.65 -11.50 17.84
C ASP A 278 -18.57 -12.41 16.60
N TRP A 279 -17.38 -12.67 16.05
CA TRP A 279 -17.19 -13.66 14.99
C TRP A 279 -16.91 -15.04 15.56
N HIS A 280 -17.54 -16.07 14.99
CA HIS A 280 -17.19 -17.45 15.25
C HIS A 280 -15.99 -17.86 14.39
N LEU A 281 -15.01 -18.54 15.00
CA LEU A 281 -13.81 -19.02 14.32
C LEU A 281 -13.84 -20.55 14.30
N ARG A 282 -13.95 -21.15 13.12
CA ARG A 282 -13.84 -22.59 12.94
C ARG A 282 -12.44 -22.94 12.43
N GLU A 283 -11.70 -23.71 13.22
CA GLU A 283 -10.34 -24.13 12.85
C GLU A 283 -10.34 -24.98 11.57
N LEU A 284 -9.30 -24.79 10.75
CA LEU A 284 -8.95 -25.61 9.60
C LEU A 284 -7.70 -26.44 9.95
N PRO A 285 -7.84 -27.65 10.53
CA PRO A 285 -6.71 -28.40 11.08
C PRO A 285 -5.65 -28.79 10.05
N ARG A 286 -6.05 -28.90 8.76
CA ARG A 286 -5.16 -29.21 7.63
C ARG A 286 -4.05 -28.18 7.40
N PHE A 287 -4.17 -27.00 7.99
CA PHE A 287 -3.22 -25.89 7.86
C PHE A 287 -2.53 -25.54 9.19
N ALA A 288 -2.68 -26.38 10.21
CA ALA A 288 -1.99 -26.20 11.48
C ALA A 288 -0.48 -26.46 11.29
N GLU A 289 0.34 -25.48 11.67
CA GLU A 289 1.79 -25.61 11.71
C GLU A 289 2.25 -25.56 13.17
N ALA A 290 3.08 -26.54 13.57
CA ALA A 290 3.67 -26.58 14.91
C ALA A 290 4.56 -25.34 15.14
N GLY A 291 4.65 -24.90 16.40
CA GLY A 291 5.59 -23.84 16.79
C GLY A 291 7.03 -24.31 16.64
N GLU A 292 7.89 -23.40 16.17
CA GLU A 292 9.36 -23.55 16.21
C GLU A 292 9.89 -23.37 17.63
#